data_AF-A0A355GVX4-F1
#
_entry.id   AF-A0A355GVX4-F1
#
_cell.length_a   1.000
_cell.length_b   1.000
_cell.length_c   1.000
_cell.angle_alpha   90.00
_cell.angle_beta   90.00
_cell.angle_gamma   90.00
#
_symmetry.space_group_name_H-M   'P 1'
#
loop_
_entity.id
_entity.type
_entity.pdbx_description
1 polymer ?
#
loop_
_entity_poly.entity_id
_entity_poly.type
_entity_poly.pdbx_seq_one_letter_code
_entity_poly.pdbx_strand_id
1 'polypeptide(L)'
;MNVFIKLMMQDNGYAKVMSIQGSSRPDSAVVMFLDSEGNYVDLTGCEPVMFAGPNGASSTGAVLDAFSGTAQFPVSAEMYCITGQFPCSFSLPNTTCTDYNTK
;
A
#
# COMPACT_ATOMS: atom_id res chain seq x y z
N MET A 1 -0.07 1.65 19.93
CA MET A 1 1.17 1.18 19.28
C MET A 1 0.89 1.26 17.79
N ASN A 2 1.48 2.24 17.13
CA ASN A 2 1.32 2.44 15.69
C ASN A 2 2.25 1.46 15.00
N VAL A 3 1.71 0.61 14.14
CA VAL A 3 2.54 -0.23 13.28
C VAL A 3 3.04 0.68 12.16
N PHE A 4 4.30 1.07 12.23
CA PHE A 4 4.97 1.78 11.16
C PHE A 4 5.40 0.75 10.11
N ILE A 5 4.69 0.72 8.99
CA ILE A 5 5.07 -0.08 7.83
C ILE A 5 5.87 0.85 6.93
N LYS A 6 7.16 0.54 6.72
CA LYS A 6 8.02 1.24 5.76
C LYS A 6 8.10 0.39 4.50
N LEU A 7 7.33 0.73 3.48
CA LEU A 7 7.48 0.12 2.15
C LEU A 7 8.60 0.86 1.42
N MET A 8 9.73 0.18 1.19
CA MET A 8 10.79 0.65 0.28
C MET A 8 10.67 -0.16 -1.00
N MET A 9 9.97 0.39 -1.99
CA MET A 9 9.88 -0.19 -3.33
C MET A 9 11.15 0.17 -4.09
N GLN A 10 12.18 -0.68 -4.00
CA GLN A 10 13.22 -0.76 -5.04
C GLN A 10 12.95 -2.01 -5.86
N ASP A 11 13.33 -1.93 -7.14
CA ASP A 11 13.06 -2.80 -8.29
C ASP A 11 13.24 -4.33 -8.12
N ASN A 12 13.54 -4.85 -6.92
CA ASN A 12 13.68 -6.29 -6.64
C ASN A 12 13.34 -6.73 -5.18
N GLY A 13 12.68 -5.91 -4.35
CA GLY A 13 12.60 -6.15 -2.89
C GLY A 13 11.20 -6.40 -2.32
N TYR A 14 10.87 -7.66 -1.99
CA TYR A 14 9.68 -8.05 -1.24
C TYR A 14 9.53 -7.25 0.07
N ALA A 15 8.39 -6.56 0.25
CA ALA A 15 8.03 -5.96 1.53
C ALA A 15 7.07 -6.88 2.30
N LYS A 16 7.52 -7.42 3.45
CA LYS A 16 6.71 -8.32 4.28
C LYS A 16 5.82 -7.52 5.23
N VAL A 17 4.54 -7.38 4.89
CA VAL A 17 3.52 -6.83 5.79
C VAL A 17 2.82 -8.00 6.51
N MET A 18 2.82 -7.99 7.84
CA MET A 18 2.08 -8.97 8.65
C MET A 18 0.86 -8.28 9.26
N SER A 19 -0.32 -8.62 8.77
CA SER A 19 -1.58 -8.34 9.46
C SER A 19 -1.89 -9.48 10.44
N ILE A 20 -2.52 -9.17 11.58
CA ILE A 20 -2.86 -10.15 12.61
C ILE A 20 -4.35 -10.47 12.52
N GLN A 21 -4.66 -11.67 12.05
CA GLN A 21 -6.03 -12.20 12.07
C GLN A 21 -6.57 -12.19 13.52
N GLY A 22 -7.73 -11.58 13.74
CA GLY A 22 -8.36 -11.44 15.06
C GLY A 22 -7.97 -10.17 15.83
N SER A 23 -7.21 -9.25 15.24
CA SER A 23 -7.04 -7.89 15.76
C SER A 23 -8.40 -7.16 15.76
N SER A 24 -8.78 -6.59 16.90
CA SER A 24 -10.01 -5.77 17.04
C SER A 24 -9.84 -4.33 16.56
N ARG A 25 -8.68 -3.99 15.97
CA ARG A 25 -8.33 -2.63 15.57
C ARG A 25 -8.41 -2.48 14.05
N PRO A 26 -8.82 -1.31 13.53
CA PRO A 26 -8.61 -1.00 12.13
C PRO A 26 -7.11 -0.91 11.88
N ASP A 27 -6.55 -1.92 11.21
CA ASP A 27 -5.18 -1.88 10.75
C ASP A 27 -5.11 -1.00 9.50
N SER A 28 -4.01 -0.25 9.34
CA SER A 28 -3.77 0.58 8.17
C SER A 28 -2.35 0.39 7.69
N ALA A 29 -2.15 0.33 6.38
CA ALA A 29 -0.85 0.36 5.74
C ALA A 29 -0.48 1.80 5.38
N VAL A 30 0.67 2.28 5.85
CA VAL A 30 1.25 3.54 5.36
C VAL A 30 2.30 3.17 4.34
N VAL A 31 2.25 3.80 3.17
CA VAL A 31 3.07 3.49 2.00
C VAL A 31 3.69 4.76 1.49
N MET A 32 4.95 4.67 1.09
CA MET A 32 5.71 5.72 0.44
C MET A 32 6.09 5.23 -0.96
N PHE A 33 5.63 5.94 -1.99
CA PHE A 33 5.84 5.56 -3.38
C PHE A 33 7.08 6.26 -3.95
N LEU A 34 7.98 5.45 -4.50
CA LEU A 34 9.17 5.90 -5.20
C LEU A 34 9.09 5.44 -6.66
N ASP A 35 9.59 6.25 -7.59
CA ASP A 35 9.77 5.87 -9.00
C ASP A 35 10.98 4.93 -9.19
N SER A 36 11.24 4.52 -10.43
CA SER A 36 12.37 3.62 -10.77
C SER A 36 13.74 4.24 -10.50
N GLU A 37 13.83 5.56 -10.37
CA GLU A 37 15.07 6.28 -10.06
C GLU A 37 15.23 6.50 -8.54
N GLY A 38 14.22 6.13 -7.74
CA GLY A 38 14.19 6.30 -6.30
C GLY A 38 13.69 7.67 -5.84
N ASN A 39 13.11 8.49 -6.73
CA ASN A 39 12.50 9.77 -6.38
C ASN A 39 11.07 9.55 -5.88
N TYR A 40 10.58 10.46 -5.03
CA TYR A 40 9.18 10.42 -4.57
C TYR A 40 8.21 10.64 -5.73
N VAL A 41 7.15 9.83 -5.76
CA VAL A 41 6.03 10.03 -6.67
C VAL A 41 5.14 11.13 -6.10
N ASP A 42 4.87 12.18 -6.88
CA ASP A 42 3.89 13.20 -6.52
C ASP A 42 2.47 12.63 -6.62
N LEU A 43 1.74 12.63 -5.49
CA LEU A 43 0.36 12.14 -5.41
C LEU A 43 -0.68 13.28 -5.51
N THR A 44 -0.31 14.48 -5.95
CA THR A 44 -1.24 15.60 -6.08
C THR A 44 -2.37 15.27 -7.04
N GLY A 45 -3.62 15.27 -6.55
CA GLY A 45 -4.79 14.90 -7.35
C GLY A 45 -4.93 13.39 -7.62
N CYS A 46 -4.14 12.55 -6.94
CA CYS A 46 -4.25 11.11 -6.96
C CYS A 46 -5.26 10.63 -5.92
N GLU A 47 -6.14 9.71 -6.31
CA GLU A 47 -6.94 8.88 -5.39
C GLU A 47 -6.35 7.46 -5.44
N PRO A 48 -5.37 7.15 -4.57
CA PRO A 48 -4.64 5.90 -4.67
C PRO A 48 -5.50 4.72 -4.21
N VAL A 49 -5.35 3.55 -4.83
CA VAL A 49 -6.07 2.33 -4.47
C VAL A 49 -5.08 1.20 -4.22
N MET A 50 -5.23 0.48 -3.11
CA MET A 50 -4.48 -0.74 -2.79
C MET A 50 -5.35 -1.96 -3.07
N PHE A 51 -4.76 -3.02 -3.63
CA PHE A 51 -5.36 -4.34 -3.81
C PHE A 51 -4.54 -5.37 -3.06
N ALA A 52 -5.17 -6.12 -2.14
CA ALA A 52 -4.47 -7.06 -1.27
C ALA A 52 -5.35 -8.23 -0.83
N GLY A 53 -4.69 -9.29 -0.33
CA GLY A 53 -5.35 -10.46 0.24
C GLY A 53 -5.73 -11.53 -0.80
N PRO A 54 -6.31 -12.65 -0.34
CA PRO A 54 -6.53 -13.86 -1.15
C PRO A 54 -7.42 -13.65 -2.38
N ASN A 55 -8.36 -12.71 -2.29
CA ASN A 55 -9.34 -12.43 -3.34
C ASN A 55 -9.09 -11.08 -4.03
N GLY A 56 -7.96 -10.42 -3.78
CA GLY A 56 -7.66 -9.10 -4.33
C GLY A 56 -8.63 -8.02 -3.86
N ALA A 57 -9.01 -8.03 -2.58
CA ALA A 57 -9.85 -6.99 -1.99
C ALA A 57 -9.17 -5.62 -2.16
N SER A 58 -9.97 -4.57 -2.37
CA SER A 58 -9.46 -3.22 -2.62
C SER A 58 -9.73 -2.25 -1.48
N SER A 59 -8.93 -1.19 -1.41
CA SER A 59 -9.08 -0.13 -0.43
C SER A 59 -8.54 1.19 -0.98
N THR A 60 -9.37 2.23 -0.96
CA THR A 60 -8.96 3.59 -1.31
C THR A 60 -8.10 4.18 -0.20
N GLY A 61 -6.92 4.66 -0.56
CA GLY A 61 -5.98 5.30 0.35
C GLY A 61 -6.23 6.80 0.49
N ALA A 62 -5.88 7.33 1.66
CA ALA A 62 -5.79 8.76 1.92
C ALA A 62 -4.35 9.23 1.71
N VAL A 63 -4.13 10.20 0.83
CA VAL A 63 -2.83 10.86 0.70
C VAL A 63 -2.53 11.63 1.98
N LEU A 64 -1.42 11.28 2.65
CA LEU A 64 -0.96 11.96 3.87
C LEU A 64 -0.02 13.13 3.54
N ASP A 65 0.83 12.93 2.54
CA ASP A 65 1.73 13.94 2.01
C ASP A 65 2.02 13.62 0.54
N ALA A 66 1.55 14.51 -0.34
CA ALA A 66 1.64 14.31 -1.78
C ALA A 66 3.08 14.34 -2.30
N PHE A 67 3.93 15.22 -1.77
CA PHE A 67 5.28 15.44 -2.30
C PHE A 67 6.28 14.37 -1.87
N SER A 68 6.05 13.72 -0.72
CA SER A 68 6.82 12.55 -0.30
C SER A 68 6.24 11.23 -0.80
N GLY A 69 5.19 11.28 -1.62
CA GLY A 69 4.54 10.08 -2.13
C GLY A 69 3.90 9.23 -1.04
N THR A 70 3.45 9.83 0.07
CA THR A 70 2.96 9.08 1.24
C THR A 70 1.44 8.98 1.25
N ALA A 71 0.91 7.75 1.33
CA ALA A 71 -0.51 7.47 1.48
C ALA A 71 -0.79 6.40 2.55
N GLN A 72 -1.96 6.46 3.16
CA GLN A 72 -2.45 5.50 4.14
C GLN A 72 -3.66 4.75 3.60
N PHE A 73 -3.62 3.42 3.64
CA PHE A 73 -4.67 2.53 3.16
C PHE A 73 -5.28 1.78 4.35
N PRO A 74 -6.60 1.83 4.57
CA PRO A 74 -7.25 0.98 5.54
C PRO A 74 -7.16 -0.50 5.10
N VAL A 75 -6.86 -1.39 6.03
CA VAL A 75 -6.82 -2.83 5.80
C VAL A 75 -8.15 -3.42 6.24
N SER A 76 -8.94 -3.92 5.30
CA SER A 76 -10.25 -4.51 5.57
C SER A 76 -10.14 -5.97 6.03
N ALA A 77 -11.19 -6.48 6.68
CA ALA A 77 -11.26 -7.89 7.08
C ALA A 77 -11.09 -8.88 5.91
N GLU A 78 -11.48 -8.48 4.70
CA GLU A 78 -11.33 -9.30 3.51
C GLU A 78 -9.87 -9.47 3.07
N MET A 79 -9.00 -8.52 3.43
CA MET A 79 -7.57 -8.58 3.10
C MET A 79 -6.79 -9.56 3.99
N TYR A 80 -7.29 -9.86 5.20
CA TYR A 80 -6.63 -10.77 6.16
C TYR A 80 -7.51 -11.96 6.60
N CYS A 81 -8.62 -12.22 5.89
CA CYS A 81 -9.56 -13.29 6.24
C CYS A 81 -8.94 -14.69 6.18
N ILE A 82 -7.87 -14.86 5.39
CA ILE A 82 -7.06 -16.08 5.28
C ILE A 82 -5.63 -15.73 5.66
N THR A 83 -5.02 -16.53 6.54
CA THR A 83 -3.58 -16.42 6.83
C THR A 83 -2.77 -16.94 5.64
N GLY A 84 -1.84 -16.12 5.15
CA GLY A 84 -0.99 -16.48 4.02
C GLY A 84 -0.10 -15.31 3.56
N GLN A 85 0.71 -15.56 2.54
CA GLN A 85 1.40 -14.49 1.82
C GLN A 85 0.64 -14.23 0.53
N PHE A 86 0.20 -12.99 0.36
CA PHE A 86 -0.54 -12.55 -0.82
C PHE A 86 0.16 -11.33 -1.41
N PRO A 87 0.25 -11.25 -2.75
CA PRO A 87 0.80 -10.07 -3.41
C PRO A 87 -0.08 -8.86 -3.13
N CYS A 88 0.54 -7.68 -3.17
CA CYS A 88 -0.15 -6.40 -3.06
C CYS A 88 0.13 -5.58 -4.32
N SER A 89 -0.88 -4.88 -4.82
CA SER A 89 -0.70 -3.92 -5.91
C SER A 89 -1.36 -2.60 -5.58
N PHE A 90 -0.94 -1.55 -6.27
CA PHE A 90 -1.46 -0.20 -6.10
C PHE A 90 -1.75 0.44 -7.45
N SER A 91 -2.84 1.19 -7.51
CA SER A 91 -3.12 2.11 -8.61
C SER A 91 -3.00 3.54 -8.10
N LEU A 92 -2.18 4.34 -8.77
CA LEU A 92 -1.89 5.74 -8.47
C LEU A 92 -2.29 6.62 -9.68
N PRO A 93 -3.59 6.79 -9.95
CA PRO A 93 -4.05 7.57 -11.08
C PRO A 93 -3.54 9.02 -11.01
N ASN A 94 -3.34 9.63 -12.19
CA ASN A 94 -2.86 11.01 -12.33
C ASN A 94 -1.43 11.26 -11.79
N THR A 95 -0.63 10.20 -11.65
CA THR A 95 0.79 10.30 -11.29
C THR A 95 1.69 9.87 -12.44
N THR A 96 2.99 10.08 -12.30
CA THR A 96 4.02 9.58 -13.23
C THR A 96 4.15 8.05 -13.23
N CYS A 97 3.60 7.37 -12.23
CA CYS A 97 3.72 5.93 -12.03
C CYS A 97 2.36 5.33 -11.70
N THR A 98 1.53 5.10 -12.73
CA THR A 98 0.10 4.81 -12.56
C THR A 98 -0.19 3.46 -11.91
N ASP A 99 0.65 2.45 -12.11
CA ASP A 99 0.43 1.11 -11.58
C ASP A 99 1.70 0.57 -10.90
N TYR A 100 1.54 0.07 -9.68
CA TYR A 100 2.58 -0.62 -8.91
C TYR A 100 2.15 -2.04 -8.61
N ASN A 101 2.97 -3.03 -8.92
CA ASN A 101 2.65 -4.43 -8.66
C ASN A 101 3.81 -5.10 -7.91
N THR A 102 3.55 -5.60 -6.70
CA THR A 102 4.51 -6.48 -6.00
C THR A 102 4.25 -7.91 -6.48
N LYS A 103 5.17 -8.44 -7.27
CA LYS A 103 5.16 -9.86 -7.68
C LYS A 103 5.48 -10.78 -6.52
#